data_AF-A0A1Y3MRX3-F1
#
_entry.id   AF-A0A1Y3MRX3-F1
#
_cell.length_a   1.000
_cell.length_b   1.000
_cell.length_c   1.000
_cell.angle_alpha   90.00
_cell.angle_beta   90.00
_cell.angle_gamma   90.00
#
_symmetry.space_group_name_H-M   'P 1'
#
loop_
_entity.id
_entity.type
_entity.pdbx_description
1 polymer ?
#
loop_
_entity_poly.entity_id
_entity_poly.type
_entity_poly.pdbx_seq_one_letter_code
_entity_poly.pdbx_strand_id
1 'polypeptide(L)'
;MESYLDEIKNIDITINKTSFFTNKCNYNGGIISIIDNNLIENTYNKSLNIDDSIYEDNSAKLFGGVIFVNSSDINISIKNSQFINNYAGVAGGITFSEKINPQIIRIQNKYLQTNNEFNNTLLNNNAMSHGNICATHPSKFIRIKDNNNIDKIHSGGSISLILELLDSFDNIVYDQEKYYSNIGIKTELFDSNKNKMNNSLIIDNGNVFNNGINKINSLKVFTKKPGEYYLKFSSKTSIHDSSNFEGIFYKINIDDCKSNTIKLFTPNELYYCEKPICHKSCQLLINYDCIKGKDNINDVFYNKCQCKKGWKGVKCDEKDFYDTNKYKLLHRILTLLLVLVMLLTSIFLVCSKRLLIVKDLGYTSFFLISLGCIMKNISNLYIMINSINDCILLFSLSSLGFILIYIPFTIKIIGSAAFSLNFDYSDKDYLKIINIFTLKIGKILFLSEKTTSSVNVKNDFFISKIDADFDQQSFKLNKSYSMESCSNPIYDINLINEKNNNKKQNYNCENFDQLFKKYIRKNYIKMIITVSLFIVFLAINIIYVFSIAEKSIIDTEMTNGLFAYKCPKEKMFLFIYVLEFILLMYDILSFQKIINARYIYLDCKVISIISLGWIVLDPGINVINIEISYIIILL
;
A
#
# COMPACT_ATOMS: atom_id res chain seq x y z
N MET A 1 -57.16 9.03 -27.60
CA MET A 1 -57.71 8.17 -28.66
C MET A 1 -57.54 6.74 -28.21
N GLU A 2 -58.64 6.07 -27.90
CA GLU A 2 -58.67 4.65 -27.58
C GLU A 2 -59.24 3.92 -28.79
N SER A 3 -58.53 2.91 -29.30
CA SER A 3 -58.92 2.20 -30.52
C SER A 3 -58.77 0.70 -30.32
N TYR A 4 -59.91 0.01 -30.36
CA TYR A 4 -59.99 -1.45 -30.34
C TYR A 4 -59.88 -1.96 -31.78
N LEU A 5 -58.84 -2.74 -32.08
CA LEU A 5 -58.51 -3.19 -33.43
C LEU A 5 -58.85 -4.67 -33.68
N ASP A 6 -59.66 -5.28 -32.82
CA ASP A 6 -59.97 -6.71 -32.84
C ASP A 6 -60.57 -7.18 -34.18
N GLU A 7 -61.30 -6.33 -34.91
CA GLU A 7 -61.87 -6.69 -36.21
C GLU A 7 -61.11 -6.09 -37.41
N ILE A 8 -60.11 -5.24 -37.14
CA ILE A 8 -59.40 -4.51 -38.17
C ILE A 8 -58.15 -5.30 -38.58
N LYS A 9 -58.18 -5.83 -39.80
CA LYS A 9 -57.09 -6.63 -40.37
C LYS A 9 -55.85 -5.80 -40.67
N ASN A 10 -55.98 -4.73 -41.44
CA ASN A 10 -54.86 -3.86 -41.78
C ASN A 10 -55.20 -2.43 -41.37
N ILE A 11 -54.26 -1.73 -40.72
CA ILE A 11 -54.42 -0.33 -40.37
C ILE A 11 -53.06 0.36 -40.43
N ASP A 12 -53.02 1.54 -41.04
CA ASP A 12 -51.84 2.39 -41.03
C ASP A 12 -52.23 3.76 -40.47
N ILE A 13 -51.75 4.05 -39.26
CA ILE A 13 -52.02 5.29 -38.55
C ILE A 13 -50.80 6.19 -38.73
N THR A 14 -50.99 7.36 -39.33
CA THR A 14 -49.93 8.36 -39.47
C THR A 14 -50.28 9.63 -38.71
N ILE A 15 -49.38 10.05 -37.83
CA ILE A 15 -49.44 11.29 -37.05
C ILE A 15 -48.25 12.14 -37.47
N ASN A 16 -48.52 13.30 -38.09
CA ASN A 16 -47.47 14.13 -38.70
C ASN A 16 -47.69 15.59 -38.35
N LYS A 17 -46.65 16.28 -37.86
CA LYS A 17 -46.69 17.72 -37.54
C LYS A 17 -47.84 18.10 -36.60
N THR A 18 -48.04 17.30 -35.57
CA THR A 18 -49.10 17.51 -34.57
C THR A 18 -48.52 17.82 -33.21
N SER A 19 -49.32 18.48 -32.36
CA SER A 19 -48.92 18.79 -30.98
C SER A 19 -50.02 18.41 -30.00
N PHE A 20 -49.66 17.67 -28.94
CA PHE A 20 -50.54 17.22 -27.88
C PHE A 20 -50.05 17.71 -26.53
N PHE A 21 -50.87 18.51 -25.85
CA PHE A 21 -50.52 19.17 -24.59
C PHE A 21 -51.46 18.79 -23.45
N THR A 22 -50.92 18.49 -22.28
CA THR A 22 -51.67 18.41 -21.00
C THR A 22 -52.81 17.38 -20.97
N ASN A 23 -52.77 16.36 -21.84
CA ASN A 23 -53.81 15.33 -21.87
C ASN A 23 -53.69 14.42 -20.64
N LYS A 24 -54.83 13.99 -20.10
CA LYS A 24 -54.88 13.11 -18.92
C LYS A 24 -55.80 11.93 -19.20
N CYS A 25 -55.28 10.72 -19.06
CA CYS A 25 -56.05 9.48 -19.15
C CYS A 25 -56.17 8.82 -17.77
N ASN A 26 -57.38 8.39 -17.40
CA ASN A 26 -57.64 7.67 -16.15
C ASN A 26 -57.17 6.20 -16.17
N TYR A 27 -56.71 5.71 -17.32
CA TYR A 27 -56.24 4.33 -17.52
C TYR A 27 -54.88 4.34 -18.24
N ASN A 28 -54.82 3.78 -19.45
CA ASN A 28 -53.60 3.59 -20.23
C ASN A 28 -53.58 4.54 -21.44
N GLY A 29 -52.39 4.93 -21.89
CA GLY A 29 -52.21 5.72 -23.11
C GLY A 29 -52.73 7.14 -22.95
N GLY A 30 -51.88 8.06 -22.50
CA GLY A 30 -52.28 9.46 -22.30
C GLY A 30 -52.85 10.12 -23.57
N ILE A 31 -52.35 9.71 -24.75
CA ILE A 31 -52.82 10.15 -26.07
C ILE A 31 -53.37 9.00 -26.89
N ILE A 32 -52.63 7.90 -27.00
CA ILE A 32 -52.90 6.78 -27.91
C ILE A 32 -52.97 5.50 -27.08
N SER A 33 -54.06 4.76 -27.21
CA SER A 33 -54.19 3.40 -26.69
C SER A 33 -54.64 2.47 -27.81
N ILE A 34 -53.78 1.51 -28.16
CA ILE A 34 -54.01 0.51 -29.20
C ILE A 34 -54.18 -0.84 -28.53
N ILE A 35 -55.37 -1.43 -28.66
CA ILE A 35 -55.72 -2.71 -28.07
C ILE A 35 -56.12 -3.68 -29.18
N ASP A 36 -55.45 -4.83 -29.20
CA ASP A 36 -55.66 -5.92 -30.14
C ASP A 36 -55.58 -7.26 -29.39
N ASN A 37 -56.77 -7.79 -29.10
CA ASN A 37 -56.95 -9.01 -28.33
C ASN A 37 -56.76 -10.26 -29.20
N ASN A 38 -56.69 -10.14 -30.52
CA ASN A 38 -56.50 -11.29 -31.40
C ASN A 38 -55.12 -11.90 -31.18
N LEU A 39 -55.11 -13.18 -30.82
CA LEU A 39 -53.90 -13.99 -30.61
C LEU A 39 -53.47 -14.74 -31.88
N ILE A 40 -54.23 -14.64 -32.96
CA ILE A 40 -53.93 -15.36 -34.20
C ILE A 40 -52.92 -14.53 -34.98
N GLU A 41 -51.67 -15.02 -35.05
CA GLU A 41 -50.56 -14.56 -35.91
C GLU A 41 -50.96 -14.62 -37.40
N ASN A 42 -51.90 -13.79 -37.79
CA ASN A 42 -52.18 -13.53 -39.18
C ASN A 42 -51.26 -12.38 -39.60
N THR A 43 -50.70 -12.46 -40.80
CA THR A 43 -49.79 -11.47 -41.40
C THR A 43 -50.52 -10.17 -41.72
N TYR A 44 -51.00 -9.51 -40.68
CA TYR A 44 -51.78 -8.28 -40.73
C TYR A 44 -50.84 -7.10 -40.61
N ASN A 45 -50.94 -6.18 -41.56
CA ASN A 45 -50.10 -5.00 -41.60
C ASN A 45 -50.76 -3.92 -40.75
N LYS A 46 -50.39 -3.88 -39.47
CA LYS A 46 -50.75 -2.81 -38.55
C LYS A 46 -49.54 -1.91 -38.33
N SER A 47 -49.66 -0.61 -38.57
CA SER A 47 -48.58 0.35 -38.35
C SER A 47 -49.04 1.64 -37.67
N LEU A 48 -48.13 2.21 -36.87
CA LEU A 48 -48.24 3.52 -36.27
C LEU A 48 -46.98 4.32 -36.60
N ASN A 49 -47.12 5.33 -37.43
CA ASN A 49 -46.05 6.23 -37.86
C ASN A 49 -46.25 7.60 -37.22
N ILE A 50 -45.28 8.07 -36.45
CA ILE A 50 -45.26 9.39 -35.80
C ILE A 50 -44.06 10.17 -36.34
N ASP A 51 -44.30 11.36 -36.88
CA ASP A 51 -43.27 12.21 -37.47
C ASP A 51 -43.49 13.69 -37.10
N ASP A 52 -42.38 14.42 -36.90
CA ASP A 52 -42.36 15.86 -36.62
C ASP A 52 -43.38 16.34 -35.56
N SER A 53 -43.66 15.55 -34.51
CA SER A 53 -44.77 15.81 -33.59
C SER A 53 -44.30 16.10 -32.16
N ILE A 54 -45.10 16.84 -31.38
CA ILE A 54 -44.78 17.29 -30.02
C ILE A 54 -45.79 16.71 -29.02
N TYR A 55 -45.28 16.13 -27.94
CA TYR A 55 -46.05 15.55 -26.84
C TYR A 55 -45.52 16.13 -25.53
N GLU A 56 -46.26 17.06 -24.94
CA GLU A 56 -45.83 17.78 -23.74
C GLU A 56 -46.87 17.70 -22.60
N ASP A 57 -46.38 17.42 -21.39
CA ASP A 57 -47.17 17.33 -20.14
C ASP A 57 -48.36 16.35 -20.20
N ASN A 58 -48.29 15.30 -21.02
CA ASN A 58 -49.36 14.30 -21.09
C ASN A 58 -49.19 13.25 -20.00
N SER A 59 -50.29 12.68 -19.51
CA SER A 59 -50.26 11.71 -18.42
C SER A 59 -51.29 10.59 -18.54
N ALA A 60 -50.90 9.42 -18.05
CA ALA A 60 -51.77 8.25 -17.87
C ALA A 60 -51.71 7.76 -16.42
N LYS A 61 -52.84 7.29 -15.88
CA LYS A 61 -52.90 6.76 -14.50
C LYS A 61 -52.09 5.47 -14.33
N LEU A 62 -52.05 4.61 -15.34
CA LEU A 62 -51.41 3.30 -15.26
C LEU A 62 -50.21 3.19 -16.20
N PHE A 63 -50.44 2.94 -17.48
CA PHE A 63 -49.39 2.58 -18.42
C PHE A 63 -49.33 3.51 -19.63
N GLY A 64 -48.12 3.86 -20.09
CA GLY A 64 -47.93 4.59 -21.34
C GLY A 64 -48.40 6.04 -21.24
N GLY A 65 -47.55 6.94 -20.74
CA GLY A 65 -47.89 8.36 -20.56
C GLY A 65 -48.31 9.07 -21.85
N VAL A 66 -47.91 8.53 -23.01
CA VAL A 66 -48.38 8.97 -24.34
C VAL A 66 -49.02 7.82 -25.09
N ILE A 67 -48.35 6.67 -25.21
CA ILE A 67 -48.73 5.55 -26.06
C ILE A 67 -48.83 4.27 -25.22
N PHE A 68 -49.96 3.60 -25.29
CA PHE A 68 -50.15 2.24 -24.79
C PHE A 68 -50.44 1.28 -25.93
N VAL A 69 -49.80 0.11 -25.92
CA VAL A 69 -49.92 -0.89 -26.97
C VAL A 69 -50.10 -2.27 -26.35
N ASN A 70 -51.27 -2.85 -26.56
CA ASN A 70 -51.55 -4.26 -26.33
C ASN A 70 -51.82 -4.92 -27.69
N SER A 71 -50.77 -5.13 -28.48
CA SER A 71 -50.84 -5.83 -29.76
C SER A 71 -49.50 -6.52 -30.02
N SER A 72 -49.54 -7.77 -30.49
CA SER A 72 -48.34 -8.53 -30.87
C SER A 72 -47.85 -8.20 -32.27
N ASP A 73 -48.62 -7.50 -33.12
CA ASP A 73 -48.36 -7.43 -34.57
C ASP A 73 -48.30 -5.99 -35.13
N ILE A 74 -48.18 -4.98 -34.26
CA ILE A 74 -48.09 -3.58 -34.69
C ILE A 74 -46.64 -3.12 -34.88
N ASN A 75 -46.37 -2.52 -36.04
CA ASN A 75 -45.12 -1.85 -36.35
C ASN A 75 -45.20 -0.36 -35.99
N ILE A 76 -44.32 0.11 -35.11
CA ILE A 76 -44.30 1.50 -34.65
C ILE A 76 -43.04 2.18 -35.19
N SER A 77 -43.16 3.39 -35.73
CA SER A 77 -42.03 4.22 -36.16
C SER A 77 -42.21 5.64 -35.64
N ILE A 78 -41.22 6.19 -34.94
CA ILE A 78 -41.29 7.52 -34.33
C ILE A 78 -40.05 8.33 -34.72
N LYS A 79 -40.21 9.45 -35.42
CA LYS A 79 -39.08 10.26 -35.91
C LYS A 79 -39.32 11.74 -35.67
N ASN A 80 -38.23 12.49 -35.51
CA ASN A 80 -38.20 13.95 -35.39
C ASN A 80 -39.20 14.53 -34.37
N SER A 81 -39.55 13.74 -33.35
CA SER A 81 -40.65 14.06 -32.44
C SER A 81 -40.13 14.43 -31.05
N GLN A 82 -40.87 15.28 -30.34
CA GLN A 82 -40.50 15.76 -29.00
C GLN A 82 -41.45 15.18 -27.96
N PHE A 83 -40.89 14.63 -26.89
CA PHE A 83 -41.60 14.10 -25.73
C PHE A 83 -41.06 14.77 -24.47
N ILE A 84 -41.85 15.66 -23.90
CA ILE A 84 -41.44 16.56 -22.83
C ILE A 84 -42.38 16.37 -21.62
N ASN A 85 -41.82 16.06 -20.44
CA ASN A 85 -42.55 15.98 -19.17
C ASN A 85 -43.77 15.02 -19.16
N ASN A 86 -43.78 13.97 -20.01
CA ASN A 86 -44.90 13.02 -20.00
C ASN A 86 -44.79 12.06 -18.79
N TYR A 87 -45.94 11.60 -18.27
CA TYR A 87 -46.02 10.86 -17.02
C TYR A 87 -46.89 9.60 -17.09
N ALA A 88 -46.43 8.50 -16.50
CA ALA A 88 -47.25 7.30 -16.25
C ALA A 88 -47.26 6.94 -14.76
N GLY A 89 -48.44 6.69 -14.21
CA GLY A 89 -48.59 6.34 -12.79
C GLY A 89 -48.06 4.96 -12.40
N VAL A 90 -47.79 4.07 -13.35
CA VAL A 90 -47.08 2.80 -13.11
C VAL A 90 -45.84 2.70 -13.99
N ALA A 91 -45.96 2.51 -15.31
CA ALA A 91 -44.79 2.23 -16.16
C ALA A 91 -44.92 2.83 -17.57
N GLY A 92 -43.78 3.14 -18.19
CA GLY A 92 -43.72 3.64 -19.56
C GLY A 92 -44.12 5.10 -19.68
N GLY A 93 -43.25 6.03 -19.27
CA GLY A 93 -43.57 7.47 -19.26
C GLY A 93 -43.92 8.04 -20.64
N ILE A 94 -43.44 7.40 -21.72
CA ILE A 94 -43.88 7.66 -23.09
C ILE A 94 -44.67 6.47 -23.62
N THR A 95 -44.05 5.30 -23.68
CA THR A 95 -44.64 4.11 -24.31
C THR A 95 -44.69 2.93 -23.36
N PHE A 96 -45.81 2.20 -23.33
CA PHE A 96 -45.90 0.91 -22.67
C PHE A 96 -46.40 -0.16 -23.65
N SER A 97 -45.75 -1.32 -23.62
CA SER A 97 -46.12 -2.49 -24.42
C SER A 97 -46.51 -3.65 -23.53
N GLU A 98 -47.76 -4.10 -23.63
CA GLU A 98 -48.26 -5.25 -22.85
C GLU A 98 -47.76 -6.57 -23.43
N LYS A 99 -47.76 -6.69 -24.76
CA LYS A 99 -47.21 -7.84 -25.51
C LYS A 99 -45.90 -7.44 -26.17
N ILE A 100 -44.92 -8.35 -26.17
CA ILE A 100 -43.60 -8.11 -26.75
C ILE A 100 -43.40 -9.06 -27.93
N ASN A 101 -43.03 -8.48 -29.06
CA ASN A 101 -42.52 -9.21 -30.20
C ASN A 101 -41.10 -8.69 -30.55
N PRO A 102 -40.33 -9.41 -31.38
CA PRO A 102 -39.00 -8.97 -31.80
C PRO A 102 -38.99 -7.63 -32.54
N GLN A 103 -40.10 -7.24 -33.19
CA GLN A 103 -40.21 -5.96 -33.90
C GLN A 103 -40.27 -4.78 -32.93
N ILE A 104 -41.13 -4.84 -31.91
CA ILE A 104 -41.28 -3.86 -30.83
C ILE A 104 -39.95 -3.66 -30.12
N ILE A 105 -39.21 -4.73 -29.80
CA ILE A 105 -37.87 -4.62 -29.20
C ILE A 105 -36.90 -3.86 -30.12
N ARG A 106 -36.83 -4.23 -31.40
CA ARG A 106 -35.95 -3.56 -32.39
C ARG A 106 -36.30 -2.09 -32.56
N ILE A 107 -37.58 -1.78 -32.57
CA ILE A 107 -38.13 -0.44 -32.71
C ILE A 107 -37.74 0.38 -31.48
N GLN A 108 -38.15 -0.03 -30.29
CA GLN A 108 -37.95 0.79 -29.09
C GLN A 108 -36.47 1.07 -28.79
N ASN A 109 -35.59 0.09 -29.01
CA ASN A 109 -34.15 0.29 -28.87
C ASN A 109 -33.60 1.34 -29.86
N LYS A 110 -34.12 1.36 -31.09
CA LYS A 110 -33.67 2.25 -32.17
C LYS A 110 -34.22 3.67 -32.04
N TYR A 111 -35.46 3.82 -31.58
CA TYR A 111 -36.16 5.10 -31.57
C TYR A 111 -36.10 5.85 -30.24
N LEU A 112 -35.95 5.14 -29.12
CA LEU A 112 -36.27 5.73 -27.80
C LEU A 112 -35.20 5.52 -26.71
N GLN A 113 -34.25 4.58 -26.81
CA GLN A 113 -33.37 4.28 -25.66
C GLN A 113 -31.88 4.63 -25.78
N THR A 114 -31.17 4.41 -26.91
CA THR A 114 -29.67 4.52 -26.87
C THR A 114 -28.97 5.20 -28.05
N ASN A 115 -29.45 5.07 -29.29
CA ASN A 115 -28.79 5.71 -30.44
C ASN A 115 -29.52 6.94 -30.98
N ASN A 116 -30.80 7.10 -30.62
CA ASN A 116 -31.68 8.15 -31.13
C ASN A 116 -31.47 8.44 -32.62
N GLU A 117 -31.45 7.39 -33.45
CA GLU A 117 -31.08 7.48 -34.87
C GLU A 117 -32.03 8.35 -35.70
N PHE A 118 -33.14 8.79 -35.08
CA PHE A 118 -34.23 9.50 -35.71
C PHE A 118 -34.52 10.87 -35.09
N ASN A 119 -33.55 11.45 -34.37
CA ASN A 119 -33.60 12.82 -33.86
C ASN A 119 -34.83 13.13 -32.98
N ASN A 120 -35.27 12.19 -32.14
CA ASN A 120 -36.33 12.45 -31.17
C ASN A 120 -35.79 13.20 -29.95
N THR A 121 -36.53 14.17 -29.43
CA THR A 121 -36.16 14.90 -28.21
C THR A 121 -36.90 14.29 -27.02
N LEU A 122 -36.18 13.72 -26.05
CA LEU A 122 -36.76 13.08 -24.87
C LEU A 122 -36.33 13.84 -23.61
N LEU A 123 -37.23 14.64 -23.02
CA LEU A 123 -36.92 15.49 -21.88
C LEU A 123 -37.87 15.20 -20.71
N ASN A 124 -37.31 14.83 -19.56
CA ASN A 124 -38.02 14.74 -18.27
C ASN A 124 -39.29 13.88 -18.23
N ASN A 125 -39.42 12.90 -19.12
CA ASN A 125 -40.51 11.92 -19.03
C ASN A 125 -40.27 11.01 -17.82
N ASN A 126 -41.33 10.59 -17.14
CA ASN A 126 -41.24 9.84 -15.89
C ASN A 126 -42.31 8.76 -15.77
N ALA A 127 -41.97 7.66 -15.11
CA ALA A 127 -42.94 6.66 -14.69
C ALA A 127 -42.68 6.27 -13.23
N MET A 128 -43.74 6.07 -12.45
CA MET A 128 -43.60 5.86 -11.00
C MET A 128 -42.86 4.57 -10.62
N SER A 129 -43.08 3.48 -11.37
CA SER A 129 -42.43 2.19 -11.15
C SER A 129 -41.17 2.01 -11.97
N HIS A 130 -41.27 2.04 -13.31
CA HIS A 130 -40.12 1.80 -14.19
C HIS A 130 -40.35 2.25 -15.63
N GLY A 131 -39.23 2.38 -16.35
CA GLY A 131 -39.20 2.74 -17.76
C GLY A 131 -39.79 4.13 -18.02
N ASN A 132 -39.01 5.17 -17.70
CA ASN A 132 -39.39 6.57 -17.92
C ASN A 132 -39.70 6.90 -19.38
N ILE A 133 -39.15 6.12 -20.31
CA ILE A 133 -39.36 6.25 -21.74
C ILE A 133 -40.25 5.09 -22.21
N CYS A 134 -39.74 3.87 -22.16
CA CYS A 134 -40.44 2.65 -22.56
C CYS A 134 -40.44 1.63 -21.44
N ALA A 135 -41.55 0.91 -21.28
CA ALA A 135 -41.66 -0.20 -20.33
C ALA A 135 -42.56 -1.34 -20.84
N THR A 136 -42.43 -2.49 -20.20
CA THR A 136 -43.33 -3.67 -20.33
C THR A 136 -43.73 -4.19 -18.95
N HIS A 137 -44.52 -5.25 -18.88
CA HIS A 137 -44.65 -5.97 -17.62
C HIS A 137 -43.32 -6.62 -17.20
N PRO A 138 -43.09 -6.80 -15.88
CA PRO A 138 -41.96 -7.59 -15.39
C PRO A 138 -41.95 -8.96 -16.05
N SER A 139 -40.79 -9.40 -16.53
CA SER A 139 -40.68 -10.63 -17.33
C SER A 139 -39.55 -11.55 -16.91
N LYS A 140 -38.56 -11.01 -16.21
CA LYS A 140 -37.41 -11.78 -15.75
C LYS A 140 -36.88 -11.22 -14.44
N PHE A 141 -36.12 -12.04 -13.74
CA PHE A 141 -35.28 -11.56 -12.65
C PHE A 141 -33.84 -11.97 -12.89
N ILE A 142 -32.93 -11.09 -12.51
CA ILE A 142 -31.48 -11.34 -12.61
C ILE A 142 -30.87 -11.34 -11.22
N ARG A 143 -29.74 -12.04 -11.07
CA ARG A 143 -28.94 -11.93 -9.86
C ARG A 143 -28.07 -10.68 -9.96
N ILE A 144 -28.11 -9.83 -8.94
CA ILE A 144 -27.12 -8.74 -8.80
C ILE A 144 -25.75 -9.42 -8.58
N LYS A 145 -24.82 -9.20 -9.52
CA LYS A 145 -23.53 -9.89 -9.53
C LYS A 145 -22.71 -9.54 -8.29
N ASP A 146 -22.41 -10.56 -7.48
CA ASP A 146 -21.14 -10.64 -6.77
C ASP A 146 -20.14 -11.33 -7.69
N ASN A 147 -18.89 -10.85 -7.75
CA ASN A 147 -17.84 -11.30 -8.69
C ASN A 147 -17.48 -12.80 -8.63
N ASN A 148 -18.12 -13.61 -7.78
CA ASN A 148 -17.89 -15.04 -7.65
C ASN A 148 -19.10 -15.85 -8.17
N ASN A 149 -18.85 -16.67 -9.19
CA ASN A 149 -19.89 -17.40 -9.92
C ASN A 149 -20.47 -18.64 -9.18
N ILE A 150 -19.88 -19.07 -8.06
CA ILE A 150 -20.30 -20.30 -7.35
C ILE A 150 -20.19 -20.10 -5.84
N ASP A 151 -21.32 -20.16 -5.14
CA ASP A 151 -21.31 -20.25 -3.68
C ASP A 151 -20.95 -21.67 -3.25
N LYS A 152 -19.95 -21.76 -2.36
CA LYS A 152 -19.61 -23.00 -1.65
C LYS A 152 -20.28 -22.96 -0.29
N ILE A 153 -21.24 -23.85 -0.09
CA ILE A 153 -21.94 -24.03 1.17
C ILE A 153 -21.76 -25.46 1.67
N HIS A 154 -22.15 -25.71 2.92
CA HIS A 154 -22.37 -27.07 3.40
C HIS A 154 -23.87 -27.34 3.44
N SER A 155 -24.26 -28.61 3.52
CA SER A 155 -25.68 -28.95 3.68
C SER A 155 -26.24 -28.36 4.99
N GLY A 156 -27.41 -27.74 4.91
CA GLY A 156 -28.02 -26.92 5.98
C GLY A 156 -27.42 -25.51 6.14
N GLY A 157 -26.36 -25.20 5.38
CA GLY A 157 -25.80 -23.85 5.27
C GLY A 157 -26.75 -22.91 4.53
N SER A 158 -26.62 -21.62 4.81
CA SER A 158 -27.44 -20.55 4.23
C SER A 158 -26.76 -19.92 3.02
N ILE A 159 -27.53 -19.65 1.98
CA ILE A 159 -27.15 -18.81 0.85
C ILE A 159 -27.83 -17.46 1.01
N SER A 160 -27.08 -16.39 0.73
CA SER A 160 -27.61 -15.04 0.63
C SER A 160 -27.44 -14.53 -0.79
N LEU A 161 -28.51 -14.05 -1.40
CA LEU A 161 -28.46 -13.45 -2.74
C LEU A 161 -29.54 -12.40 -2.92
N ILE A 162 -29.30 -11.51 -3.88
CA ILE A 162 -30.22 -10.44 -4.24
C ILE A 162 -30.65 -10.65 -5.69
N LEU A 163 -31.97 -10.70 -5.89
CA LEU A 163 -32.59 -10.77 -7.20
C LEU A 163 -33.22 -9.42 -7.54
N GLU A 164 -32.99 -8.94 -8.75
CA GLU A 164 -33.63 -7.78 -9.33
C GLU A 164 -34.71 -8.22 -10.30
N LEU A 165 -35.89 -7.62 -10.18
CA LEU A 165 -37.00 -7.80 -11.10
C LEU A 165 -36.86 -6.79 -12.24
N LEU A 166 -36.80 -7.32 -13.46
CA LEU A 166 -36.69 -6.54 -14.68
C LEU A 166 -37.91 -6.76 -15.57
N ASP A 167 -38.21 -5.74 -16.36
CA ASP A 167 -39.08 -5.89 -17.52
C ASP A 167 -38.28 -6.42 -18.73
N SER A 168 -38.95 -6.53 -19.88
CA SER A 168 -38.33 -7.09 -21.10
C SER A 168 -37.40 -6.13 -21.82
N PHE A 169 -37.37 -4.86 -21.42
CA PHE A 169 -36.42 -3.85 -21.88
C PHE A 169 -35.30 -3.58 -20.86
N ASP A 170 -35.12 -4.50 -19.91
CA ASP A 170 -34.10 -4.41 -18.86
C ASP A 170 -34.29 -3.21 -17.90
N ASN A 171 -35.50 -2.65 -17.82
CA ASN A 171 -35.81 -1.66 -16.79
C ASN A 171 -35.99 -2.35 -15.44
N ILE A 172 -35.35 -1.82 -14.39
CA ILE A 172 -35.55 -2.28 -13.00
C ILE A 172 -36.91 -1.80 -12.50
N VAL A 173 -37.71 -2.72 -11.96
CA VAL A 173 -39.10 -2.49 -11.55
C VAL A 173 -39.17 -1.90 -10.15
N TYR A 174 -39.09 -0.57 -9.98
CA TYR A 174 -39.19 0.08 -8.66
C TYR A 174 -40.65 0.32 -8.23
N ASP A 175 -41.37 -0.75 -7.91
CA ASP A 175 -42.81 -0.71 -7.63
C ASP A 175 -43.22 -0.07 -6.27
N GLN A 176 -43.11 1.26 -6.18
CA GLN A 176 -43.55 2.03 -5.01
C GLN A 176 -45.06 1.94 -4.77
N GLU A 177 -45.84 1.82 -5.85
CA GLU A 177 -47.30 1.73 -5.84
C GLU A 177 -47.82 0.33 -5.47
N LYS A 178 -46.92 -0.65 -5.30
CA LYS A 178 -47.23 -2.06 -4.98
C LYS A 178 -48.10 -2.77 -6.03
N TYR A 179 -48.10 -2.30 -7.28
CA TYR A 179 -48.83 -2.90 -8.39
C TYR A 179 -48.36 -4.34 -8.68
N TYR A 180 -47.06 -4.58 -8.58
CA TYR A 180 -46.35 -5.85 -8.78
C TYR A 180 -45.94 -6.54 -7.47
N SER A 181 -46.48 -6.10 -6.33
CA SER A 181 -46.12 -6.61 -4.99
C SER A 181 -46.49 -8.08 -4.73
N ASN A 182 -47.31 -8.68 -5.60
CA ASN A 182 -47.67 -10.09 -5.55
C ASN A 182 -46.72 -10.99 -6.35
N ILE A 183 -45.73 -10.43 -7.06
CA ILE A 183 -44.69 -11.21 -7.73
C ILE A 183 -43.77 -11.78 -6.66
N GLY A 184 -43.83 -13.10 -6.53
CA GLY A 184 -43.02 -13.83 -5.58
C GLY A 184 -42.07 -14.82 -6.24
N ILE A 185 -41.19 -15.40 -5.46
CA ILE A 185 -40.19 -16.36 -5.92
C ILE A 185 -40.49 -17.73 -5.31
N LYS A 186 -40.32 -18.76 -6.12
CA LYS A 186 -40.31 -20.16 -5.75
C LYS A 186 -38.95 -20.73 -6.10
N THR A 187 -38.32 -21.37 -5.13
CA THR A 187 -37.01 -22.00 -5.30
C THR A 187 -37.14 -23.51 -5.34
N GLU A 188 -36.47 -24.15 -6.29
CA GLU A 188 -36.42 -25.61 -6.44
C GLU A 188 -34.96 -26.07 -6.63
N LEU A 189 -34.61 -27.26 -6.12
CA LEU A 189 -33.26 -27.81 -6.23
C LEU A 189 -33.18 -28.82 -7.38
N PHE A 190 -32.11 -28.71 -8.15
CA PHE A 190 -31.78 -29.58 -9.27
C PHE A 190 -30.38 -30.17 -9.10
N ASP A 191 -30.18 -31.40 -9.57
CA ASP A 191 -28.87 -32.05 -9.59
C ASP A 191 -27.94 -31.45 -10.69
N SER A 192 -26.71 -31.94 -10.78
CA SER A 192 -25.74 -31.50 -11.80
C SER A 192 -26.20 -31.72 -13.25
N ASN A 193 -27.14 -32.64 -13.48
CA ASN A 193 -27.75 -32.92 -14.77
C ASN A 193 -29.03 -32.10 -15.01
N LYS A 194 -29.35 -31.15 -14.12
CA LYS A 194 -30.58 -30.35 -14.14
C LYS A 194 -31.87 -31.18 -14.05
N ASN A 195 -31.83 -32.31 -13.35
CA ASN A 195 -33.03 -33.05 -12.94
C ASN A 195 -33.51 -32.55 -11.58
N LYS A 196 -34.83 -32.41 -11.42
CA LYS A 196 -35.42 -31.96 -10.16
C LYS A 196 -35.19 -33.00 -9.06
N MET A 197 -34.71 -32.54 -7.90
CA MET A 197 -34.45 -33.40 -6.75
C MET A 197 -35.73 -33.65 -5.95
N ASN A 198 -36.11 -34.93 -5.78
CA ASN A 198 -37.27 -35.30 -4.95
C ASN A 198 -36.93 -35.35 -3.44
N ASN A 199 -35.67 -35.63 -3.10
CA ASN A 199 -35.21 -35.79 -1.72
C ASN A 199 -34.32 -34.61 -1.30
N SER A 200 -34.90 -33.41 -1.31
CA SER A 200 -34.24 -32.18 -0.84
C SER A 200 -35.21 -31.33 -0.05
N LEU A 201 -34.67 -30.60 0.93
CA LEU A 201 -35.43 -29.61 1.68
C LEU A 201 -34.79 -28.24 1.44
N ILE A 202 -35.61 -27.28 1.03
CA ILE A 202 -35.24 -25.87 0.96
C ILE A 202 -36.08 -25.14 2.00
N ILE A 203 -35.42 -24.41 2.89
CA ILE A 203 -36.08 -23.50 3.82
C ILE A 203 -35.77 -22.09 3.35
N ASP A 204 -36.81 -21.37 2.94
CA ASP A 204 -36.74 -20.01 2.41
C ASP A 204 -37.65 -19.07 3.22
N ASN A 205 -37.10 -17.95 3.67
CA ASN A 205 -37.77 -16.97 4.51
C ASN A 205 -38.16 -15.69 3.75
N GLY A 206 -37.93 -15.58 2.43
CA GLY A 206 -38.14 -14.34 1.68
C GLY A 206 -38.66 -14.57 0.26
N ASN A 207 -39.97 -14.40 0.06
CA ASN A 207 -40.64 -14.83 -1.17
C ASN A 207 -41.20 -13.69 -2.04
N VAL A 208 -40.96 -12.41 -1.75
CA VAL A 208 -41.63 -11.29 -2.46
C VAL A 208 -40.65 -10.16 -2.78
N PHE A 209 -40.77 -9.55 -3.96
CA PHE A 209 -39.99 -8.37 -4.33
C PHE A 209 -40.50 -7.12 -3.61
N ASN A 210 -39.57 -6.31 -3.12
CA ASN A 210 -39.85 -4.99 -2.56
C ASN A 210 -39.09 -3.94 -3.39
N ASN A 211 -39.82 -3.07 -4.08
CA ASN A 211 -39.26 -2.09 -5.03
C ASN A 211 -38.30 -2.75 -6.04
N GLY A 212 -38.72 -3.87 -6.62
CA GLY A 212 -37.93 -4.58 -7.63
C GLY A 212 -36.80 -5.42 -7.09
N ILE A 213 -36.60 -5.46 -5.77
CA ILE A 213 -35.49 -6.20 -5.15
C ILE A 213 -36.06 -7.27 -4.23
N ASN A 214 -35.61 -8.51 -4.41
CA ASN A 214 -35.83 -9.60 -3.45
C ASN A 214 -34.49 -9.95 -2.79
N LYS A 215 -34.40 -9.72 -1.48
CA LYS A 215 -33.22 -10.05 -0.67
C LYS A 215 -33.47 -11.37 0.05
N ILE A 216 -32.86 -12.42 -0.48
CA ILE A 216 -32.88 -13.75 0.13
C ILE A 216 -31.69 -13.82 1.06
N ASN A 217 -31.89 -13.64 2.38
CA ASN A 217 -30.77 -13.53 3.33
C ASN A 217 -30.31 -14.88 3.90
N SER A 218 -31.16 -15.91 3.88
CA SER A 218 -30.89 -17.17 4.59
C SER A 218 -31.64 -18.36 3.98
N LEU A 219 -31.40 -18.62 2.69
CA LEU A 219 -31.94 -19.80 2.03
C LEU A 219 -31.10 -21.01 2.41
N LYS A 220 -31.68 -21.95 3.17
CA LYS A 220 -30.98 -23.16 3.60
C LYS A 220 -31.29 -24.33 2.68
N VAL A 221 -30.26 -25.00 2.20
CA VAL A 221 -30.37 -26.16 1.31
C VAL A 221 -29.89 -27.41 2.03
N PHE A 222 -30.75 -28.43 2.10
CA PHE A 222 -30.42 -29.72 2.70
C PHE A 222 -30.41 -30.82 1.63
N THR A 223 -29.33 -31.60 1.61
CA THR A 223 -29.10 -32.68 0.64
C THR A 223 -28.60 -33.97 1.31
N LYS A 224 -28.65 -35.08 0.57
CA LYS A 224 -28.18 -36.39 1.06
C LYS A 224 -26.67 -36.61 0.83
N LYS A 225 -26.09 -36.00 -0.20
CA LYS A 225 -24.68 -36.17 -0.58
C LYS A 225 -24.07 -34.81 -0.95
N PRO A 226 -22.77 -34.60 -0.70
CA PRO A 226 -22.07 -33.43 -1.21
C PRO A 226 -21.97 -33.49 -2.74
N GLY A 227 -21.87 -32.33 -3.37
CA GLY A 227 -21.74 -32.22 -4.81
C GLY A 227 -22.23 -30.89 -5.38
N GLU A 228 -22.29 -30.85 -6.71
CA GLU A 228 -22.76 -29.70 -7.47
C GLU A 228 -24.28 -29.76 -7.69
N TYR A 229 -24.95 -28.63 -7.45
CA TYR A 229 -26.39 -28.49 -7.58
C TYR A 229 -26.76 -27.17 -8.24
N TYR A 230 -28.00 -27.06 -8.69
CA TYR A 230 -28.57 -25.83 -9.22
C TYR A 230 -29.85 -25.46 -8.47
N LEU A 231 -29.93 -24.22 -7.99
CA LEU A 231 -31.17 -23.62 -7.50
C LEU A 231 -31.89 -22.98 -8.69
N LYS A 232 -33.08 -23.46 -9.03
CA LYS A 232 -33.94 -22.81 -9.99
C LYS A 232 -34.88 -21.86 -9.25
N PHE A 233 -34.76 -20.58 -9.53
CA PHE A 233 -35.72 -19.58 -9.08
C PHE A 233 -36.76 -19.39 -10.18
N SER A 234 -38.05 -19.49 -9.83
CA SER A 234 -39.19 -19.29 -10.73
C SER A 234 -40.19 -18.34 -10.09
N SER A 235 -41.00 -17.62 -10.86
CA SER A 235 -42.09 -16.83 -10.29
C SER A 235 -43.09 -17.74 -9.56
N LYS A 236 -43.58 -17.30 -8.40
CA LYS A 236 -44.62 -17.99 -7.63
C LYS A 236 -46.02 -17.72 -8.20
N THR A 237 -46.22 -16.57 -8.84
CA THR A 237 -47.51 -16.08 -9.30
C THR A 237 -47.49 -15.83 -10.80
N SER A 238 -48.57 -16.28 -11.47
CA SER A 238 -48.84 -16.05 -12.89
C SER A 238 -49.65 -14.76 -13.05
N ILE A 239 -49.00 -13.62 -13.12
CA ILE A 239 -49.70 -12.34 -13.33
C ILE A 239 -49.40 -11.92 -14.77
N HIS A 240 -50.33 -12.27 -15.67
CA HIS A 240 -50.28 -12.06 -17.13
C HIS A 240 -49.22 -12.91 -17.86
N ASP A 241 -49.68 -13.85 -18.69
CA ASP A 241 -48.87 -14.77 -19.53
C ASP A 241 -47.63 -15.37 -18.84
N SER A 242 -47.90 -16.23 -17.85
CA SER A 242 -46.89 -16.99 -17.08
C SER A 242 -45.97 -17.91 -17.89
N SER A 243 -46.12 -17.99 -19.20
CA SER A 243 -45.27 -18.79 -20.07
C SER A 243 -43.84 -18.25 -20.19
N ASN A 244 -43.60 -16.98 -19.87
CA ASN A 244 -42.38 -16.30 -20.30
C ASN A 244 -41.35 -16.00 -19.20
N PHE A 245 -41.68 -16.24 -17.91
CA PHE A 245 -40.66 -16.15 -16.86
C PHE A 245 -39.72 -17.35 -16.94
N GLU A 246 -38.66 -17.21 -17.74
CA GLU A 246 -37.56 -18.17 -17.74
C GLU A 246 -36.89 -18.14 -16.36
N GLY A 247 -37.14 -19.17 -15.57
CA GLY A 247 -36.52 -19.29 -14.26
C GLY A 247 -34.99 -19.34 -14.38
N ILE A 248 -34.29 -18.59 -13.53
CA ILE A 248 -32.82 -18.59 -13.54
C ILE A 248 -32.29 -19.80 -12.78
N PHE A 249 -31.24 -20.41 -13.31
CA PHE A 249 -30.47 -21.44 -12.62
C PHE A 249 -29.26 -20.83 -11.94
N TYR A 250 -29.15 -21.06 -10.64
CA TYR A 250 -28.03 -20.63 -9.83
C TYR A 250 -27.21 -21.82 -9.37
N LYS A 251 -25.96 -21.90 -9.84
CA LYS A 251 -25.06 -22.99 -9.52
C LYS A 251 -24.51 -22.83 -8.11
N ILE A 252 -24.62 -23.89 -7.31
CA ILE A 252 -24.07 -23.97 -5.96
C ILE A 252 -23.25 -25.25 -5.81
N ASN A 253 -22.25 -25.21 -4.94
CA ASN A 253 -21.49 -26.39 -4.56
C ASN A 253 -21.71 -26.66 -3.09
N ILE A 254 -22.19 -27.86 -2.77
CA ILE A 254 -22.46 -28.31 -1.42
C ILE A 254 -21.32 -29.22 -1.00
N ASP A 255 -20.39 -28.69 -0.21
CA ASP A 255 -19.27 -29.43 0.35
C ASP A 255 -19.72 -30.31 1.54
N ASP A 256 -18.93 -31.35 1.84
CA ASP A 256 -19.13 -32.12 3.07
C ASP A 256 -18.77 -31.29 4.31
N CYS A 257 -19.21 -31.72 5.49
CA CYS A 257 -18.90 -31.05 6.75
C CYS A 257 -17.39 -30.99 7.00
N LYS A 258 -16.90 -29.80 7.39
CA LYS A 258 -15.49 -29.63 7.79
C LYS A 258 -15.16 -30.50 8.99
N SER A 259 -13.88 -30.84 9.14
CA SER A 259 -13.38 -31.63 10.27
C SER A 259 -13.66 -30.99 11.64
N ASN A 260 -13.90 -29.69 11.73
CA ASN A 260 -14.26 -28.99 12.97
C ASN A 260 -15.78 -28.82 13.20
N THR A 261 -16.62 -29.33 12.29
CA THR A 261 -18.09 -29.30 12.41
C THR A 261 -18.66 -30.70 12.65
N ILE A 262 -19.87 -30.74 13.21
CA ILE A 262 -20.59 -31.97 13.51
C ILE A 262 -21.58 -32.25 12.38
N LYS A 263 -21.60 -33.49 11.88
CA LYS A 263 -22.47 -33.92 10.79
C LYS A 263 -23.70 -34.59 11.38
N LEU A 264 -24.84 -33.91 11.28
CA LEU A 264 -26.13 -34.38 11.78
C LEU A 264 -27.03 -34.78 10.62
N PHE A 265 -28.13 -35.47 10.91
CA PHE A 265 -29.11 -35.92 9.92
C PHE A 265 -30.52 -35.53 10.33
N THR A 266 -31.32 -35.03 9.37
CA THR A 266 -32.75 -34.81 9.56
C THR A 266 -33.51 -36.14 9.57
N PRO A 267 -34.80 -36.17 9.96
CA PRO A 267 -35.63 -37.38 9.87
C PRO A 267 -35.72 -37.97 8.45
N ASN A 268 -35.52 -37.14 7.41
CA ASN A 268 -35.52 -37.56 6.00
C ASN A 268 -34.12 -37.98 5.49
N GLU A 269 -33.19 -38.29 6.40
CA GLU A 269 -31.80 -38.66 6.09
C GLU A 269 -31.00 -37.61 5.31
N LEU A 270 -31.38 -36.33 5.40
CA LEU A 270 -30.60 -35.24 4.81
C LEU A 270 -29.56 -34.80 5.82
N TYR A 271 -28.28 -34.80 5.45
CA TYR A 271 -27.24 -34.39 6.39
C TYR A 271 -27.20 -32.87 6.50
N TYR A 272 -26.69 -32.34 7.61
CA TYR A 272 -26.37 -30.94 7.76
C TYR A 272 -25.22 -30.74 8.74
N CYS A 273 -24.54 -29.61 8.63
CA CYS A 273 -23.34 -29.32 9.42
C CYS A 273 -23.64 -28.26 10.47
N GLU A 274 -23.39 -28.58 11.73
CA GLU A 274 -23.48 -27.62 12.83
C GLU A 274 -22.12 -27.37 13.47
N LYS A 275 -21.97 -26.16 14.03
CA LYS A 275 -20.86 -25.87 14.93
C LYS A 275 -21.05 -26.64 16.24
N PRO A 276 -19.97 -27.19 16.82
CA PRO A 276 -20.05 -27.87 18.11
C PRO A 276 -20.56 -26.91 19.19
N ILE A 277 -21.49 -27.38 20.00
CA ILE A 277 -22.05 -26.68 21.15
C ILE A 277 -21.18 -27.03 22.36
N CYS A 278 -20.52 -26.03 22.94
CA CYS A 278 -19.76 -26.16 24.18
C CYS A 278 -20.53 -25.58 25.38
N HIS A 279 -20.07 -25.89 26.59
CA HIS A 279 -20.68 -25.41 27.82
C HIS A 279 -20.70 -23.87 27.85
N LYS A 280 -21.74 -23.27 28.45
CA LYS A 280 -21.91 -21.80 28.52
C LYS A 280 -20.71 -21.12 29.20
N SER A 281 -20.06 -21.80 30.14
CA SER A 281 -18.83 -21.29 30.77
C SER A 281 -17.72 -21.04 29.76
N CYS A 282 -17.65 -21.83 28.69
CA CYS A 282 -16.69 -21.60 27.61
C CYS A 282 -17.11 -20.43 26.74
N GLN A 283 -18.41 -20.27 26.44
CA GLN A 283 -18.92 -19.13 25.64
C GLN A 283 -18.61 -17.75 26.24
N LEU A 284 -18.37 -17.67 27.55
CA LEU A 284 -17.93 -16.46 28.22
C LEU A 284 -16.43 -16.17 28.02
N LEU A 285 -15.65 -17.14 27.57
CA LEU A 285 -14.23 -17.00 27.30
C LEU A 285 -14.07 -16.48 25.86
N ILE A 286 -13.23 -15.48 25.64
CA ILE A 286 -13.01 -14.90 24.30
C ILE A 286 -12.00 -15.73 23.50
N ASN A 287 -11.12 -16.45 24.21
CA ASN A 287 -9.91 -17.06 23.67
C ASN A 287 -9.96 -18.60 23.66
N TYR A 288 -11.11 -19.16 23.30
CA TYR A 288 -11.27 -20.61 23.16
C TYR A 288 -11.84 -20.98 21.79
N ASP A 289 -11.59 -22.21 21.39
CA ASP A 289 -12.27 -22.89 20.31
C ASP A 289 -13.05 -24.08 20.88
N CYS A 290 -14.29 -24.25 20.39
CA CYS A 290 -15.08 -25.42 20.70
C CYS A 290 -14.73 -26.53 19.72
N ILE A 291 -14.18 -27.64 20.23
CA ILE A 291 -13.73 -28.77 19.43
C ILE A 291 -14.73 -29.90 19.55
N LYS A 292 -15.14 -30.46 18.41
CA LYS A 292 -16.11 -31.55 18.35
C LYS A 292 -15.57 -32.80 19.04
N GLY A 293 -16.44 -33.48 19.78
CA GLY A 293 -16.13 -34.76 20.42
C GLY A 293 -16.47 -35.97 19.55
N LYS A 294 -17.77 -36.15 19.27
CA LYS A 294 -18.30 -37.26 18.45
C LYS A 294 -18.95 -36.69 17.17
N ASP A 295 -18.84 -37.41 16.05
CA ASP A 295 -19.24 -36.89 14.74
C ASP A 295 -20.76 -36.71 14.54
N ASN A 296 -21.60 -37.43 15.30
CA ASN A 296 -23.04 -37.50 15.09
C ASN A 296 -23.87 -36.96 16.28
N ILE A 297 -23.24 -36.36 17.30
CA ILE A 297 -23.93 -35.87 18.49
C ILE A 297 -23.40 -34.48 18.82
N ASN A 298 -24.24 -33.45 18.67
CA ASN A 298 -23.90 -32.07 19.02
C ASN A 298 -24.33 -31.75 20.45
N ASP A 299 -23.61 -32.28 21.43
CA ASP A 299 -23.93 -32.12 22.85
C ASP A 299 -22.72 -31.61 23.64
N VAL A 300 -23.01 -30.71 24.59
CA VAL A 300 -22.08 -30.02 25.48
C VAL A 300 -21.15 -30.99 26.23
N PHE A 301 -21.62 -32.18 26.61
CA PHE A 301 -20.83 -33.14 27.38
C PHE A 301 -19.75 -33.86 26.57
N TYR A 302 -19.91 -33.91 25.24
CA TYR A 302 -18.93 -34.57 24.37
C TYR A 302 -17.92 -33.59 23.77
N ASN A 303 -18.31 -32.34 23.56
CA ASN A 303 -17.45 -31.32 22.97
C ASN A 303 -16.49 -30.74 24.01
N LYS A 304 -15.27 -30.39 23.58
CA LYS A 304 -14.20 -29.88 24.47
C LYS A 304 -13.90 -28.43 24.17
N CYS A 305 -13.64 -27.66 25.22
CA CYS A 305 -13.15 -26.29 25.10
C CYS A 305 -11.63 -26.33 25.12
N GLN A 306 -11.01 -25.89 24.03
CA GLN A 306 -9.56 -25.78 23.93
C GLN A 306 -9.19 -24.31 23.83
N CYS A 307 -8.20 -23.86 24.61
CA CYS A 307 -7.70 -22.50 24.46
C CYS A 307 -7.14 -22.28 23.07
N LYS A 308 -7.37 -21.10 22.51
CA LYS A 308 -6.69 -20.68 21.27
C LYS A 308 -5.19 -20.70 21.51
N LYS A 309 -4.43 -20.95 20.44
CA LYS A 309 -2.97 -20.90 20.49
C LYS A 309 -2.53 -19.57 21.12
N GLY A 310 -1.58 -19.63 22.06
CA GLY A 310 -1.15 -18.44 22.83
C GLY A 310 -1.82 -18.23 24.18
N TRP A 311 -2.89 -18.97 24.46
CA TRP A 311 -3.64 -18.83 25.71
C TRP A 311 -3.57 -20.13 26.50
N LYS A 312 -3.46 -20.01 27.81
CA LYS A 312 -3.43 -21.11 28.75
C LYS A 312 -4.26 -20.80 29.99
N GLY A 313 -4.27 -21.74 30.92
CA GLY A 313 -5.09 -21.67 32.13
C GLY A 313 -6.50 -22.24 31.90
N VAL A 314 -7.20 -22.50 33.01
CA VAL A 314 -8.54 -23.13 32.99
C VAL A 314 -9.57 -22.24 32.27
N LYS A 315 -9.36 -20.92 32.28
CA LYS A 315 -10.22 -19.92 31.65
C LYS A 315 -9.63 -19.32 30.37
N CYS A 316 -8.50 -19.82 29.88
CA CYS A 316 -7.82 -19.25 28.70
C CYS A 316 -7.57 -17.72 28.82
N ASP A 317 -7.29 -17.26 30.03
CA ASP A 317 -7.05 -15.86 30.40
C ASP A 317 -5.56 -15.56 30.64
N GLU A 318 -4.74 -16.59 30.79
CA GLU A 318 -3.29 -16.46 30.90
C GLU A 318 -2.65 -16.50 29.52
N LYS A 319 -1.80 -15.51 29.23
CA LYS A 319 -0.97 -15.51 28.01
C LYS A 319 0.17 -16.51 28.16
N ASP A 320 0.39 -17.29 27.11
CA ASP A 320 1.53 -18.20 27.04
C ASP A 320 2.70 -17.51 26.34
N PHE A 321 3.71 -17.14 27.12
CA PHE A 321 4.87 -16.41 26.65
C PHE A 321 5.96 -17.35 26.13
N TYR A 322 6.65 -16.94 25.06
CA TYR A 322 7.76 -17.69 24.49
C TYR A 322 8.95 -17.75 25.45
N ASP A 323 9.49 -18.96 25.67
CA ASP A 323 10.66 -19.15 26.54
C ASP A 323 11.95 -18.68 25.85
N THR A 324 12.47 -17.55 26.32
CA THR A 324 13.67 -16.90 25.79
C THR A 324 14.96 -17.27 26.51
N ASN A 325 14.89 -18.09 27.58
CA ASN A 325 16.02 -18.30 28.50
C ASN A 325 17.26 -18.90 27.79
N LYS A 326 17.04 -19.86 26.89
CA LYS A 326 18.12 -20.52 26.15
C LYS A 326 18.90 -19.53 25.26
N TYR A 327 18.19 -18.68 24.54
CA TYR A 327 18.80 -17.67 23.65
C TYR A 327 19.48 -16.56 24.45
N LYS A 328 18.85 -16.12 25.55
CA LYS A 328 19.40 -15.10 26.45
C LYS A 328 20.75 -15.50 27.04
N LEU A 329 20.91 -16.77 27.43
CA LEU A 329 22.17 -17.28 27.98
C LEU A 329 23.30 -17.27 26.94
N LEU A 330 23.05 -17.81 25.74
CA LEU A 330 24.04 -17.86 24.67
C LEU A 330 24.51 -16.45 24.27
N HIS A 331 23.55 -15.54 24.06
CA HIS A 331 23.86 -14.17 23.66
C HIS A 331 24.66 -13.42 24.73
N ARG A 332 24.31 -13.61 26.01
CA ARG A 332 25.04 -13.01 27.14
C ARG A 332 26.51 -13.45 27.18
N ILE A 333 26.80 -14.73 26.94
CA ILE A 333 28.17 -15.25 26.94
C ILE A 333 29.00 -14.59 25.84
N LEU A 334 28.46 -14.52 24.62
CA LEU A 334 29.14 -13.92 23.47
C LEU A 334 29.44 -12.44 23.70
N THR A 335 28.44 -11.68 24.18
CA THR A 335 28.58 -10.25 24.45
C THR A 335 29.61 -9.97 25.54
N LEU A 336 29.63 -10.76 26.62
CA LEU A 336 30.63 -10.61 27.68
C LEU A 336 32.06 -10.90 27.18
N LEU A 337 32.24 -11.89 26.31
CA LEU A 337 33.53 -12.18 25.70
C LEU A 337 34.03 -11.00 24.85
N LEU A 338 33.16 -10.40 24.04
CA LEU A 338 33.49 -9.23 23.23
C LEU A 338 33.84 -8.01 24.09
N VAL A 339 33.04 -7.74 25.12
CA VAL A 339 33.32 -6.65 26.07
C VAL A 339 34.67 -6.85 26.76
N LEU A 340 35.01 -8.08 27.14
CA LEU A 340 36.31 -8.40 27.74
C LEU A 340 37.47 -8.07 26.79
N VAL A 341 37.38 -8.46 25.52
CA VAL A 341 38.40 -8.13 24.51
C VAL A 341 38.54 -6.61 24.39
N MET A 342 37.43 -5.88 24.29
CA MET A 342 37.46 -4.42 24.19
C MET A 342 38.03 -3.74 25.44
N LEU A 343 37.75 -4.28 26.64
CA LEU A 343 38.36 -3.79 27.88
C LEU A 343 39.88 -4.00 27.88
N LEU A 344 40.36 -5.17 27.47
CA LEU A 344 41.81 -5.45 27.36
C LEU A 344 42.50 -4.50 26.37
N THR A 345 41.87 -4.23 25.22
CA THR A 345 42.41 -3.24 24.26
C THR A 345 42.43 -1.82 24.83
N SER A 346 41.40 -1.43 25.59
CA SER A 346 41.35 -0.13 26.26
C SER A 346 42.46 0.02 27.29
N ILE A 347 42.70 -1.01 28.10
CA ILE A 347 43.78 -1.06 29.08
C ILE A 347 45.14 -0.92 28.36
N PHE A 348 45.34 -1.67 27.27
CA PHE A 348 46.56 -1.58 26.47
C PHE A 348 46.80 -0.16 25.94
N LEU A 349 45.77 0.52 25.43
CA LEU A 349 45.85 1.91 24.95
C LEU A 349 46.23 2.90 26.07
N VAL A 350 45.65 2.72 27.27
CA VAL A 350 45.96 3.52 28.46
C VAL A 350 47.42 3.35 28.88
N CYS A 351 47.91 2.11 28.94
CA CYS A 351 49.31 1.79 29.27
C CYS A 351 50.27 2.33 28.20
N SER A 352 49.88 2.27 26.93
CA SER A 352 50.69 2.65 25.78
C SER A 352 50.62 4.14 25.40
N LYS A 353 49.98 4.99 26.22
CA LYS A 353 49.75 6.43 25.91
C LYS A 353 51.00 7.25 25.61
N ARG A 354 52.18 6.77 26.02
CA ARG A 354 53.48 7.44 25.77
C ARG A 354 54.12 7.04 24.44
N LEU A 355 53.66 5.96 23.79
CA LEU A 355 54.18 5.55 22.49
C LEU A 355 53.87 6.65 21.46
N LEU A 356 54.86 6.98 20.63
CA LEU A 356 54.76 8.03 19.62
C LEU A 356 53.55 7.82 18.71
N ILE A 357 53.30 6.57 18.30
CA ILE A 357 52.12 6.19 17.52
C ILE A 357 50.82 6.60 18.22
N VAL A 358 50.62 6.24 19.50
CA VAL A 358 49.38 6.56 20.22
C VAL A 358 49.23 8.07 20.46
N LYS A 359 50.36 8.76 20.69
CA LYS A 359 50.38 10.21 20.89
C LYS A 359 50.01 10.95 19.59
N ASP A 360 50.62 10.57 18.47
CA ASP A 360 50.41 11.21 17.16
C ASP A 360 49.01 10.95 16.63
N LEU A 361 48.49 9.74 16.86
CA LEU A 361 47.13 9.40 16.48
C LEU A 361 46.07 9.91 17.48
N GLY A 362 46.45 10.49 18.62
CA GLY A 362 45.51 11.07 19.58
C GLY A 362 44.82 10.06 20.51
N TYR A 363 45.44 9.82 21.66
CA TYR A 363 44.95 8.94 22.73
C TYR A 363 43.48 9.17 23.13
N THR A 364 43.05 10.43 23.27
CA THR A 364 41.69 10.78 23.75
C THR A 364 40.61 10.25 22.81
N SER A 365 40.82 10.36 21.49
CA SER A 365 39.89 9.84 20.49
C SER A 365 39.77 8.32 20.57
N PHE A 366 40.88 7.59 20.66
CA PHE A 366 40.83 6.13 20.78
C PHE A 366 40.16 5.66 22.06
N PHE A 367 40.42 6.34 23.18
CA PHE A 367 39.78 6.01 24.44
C PHE A 367 38.26 6.20 24.38
N LEU A 368 37.80 7.33 23.83
CA LEU A 368 36.36 7.60 23.66
C LEU A 368 35.69 6.59 22.71
N ILE A 369 36.33 6.29 21.58
CA ILE A 369 35.84 5.28 20.63
C ILE A 369 35.73 3.91 21.31
N SER A 370 36.78 3.49 22.02
CA SER A 370 36.79 2.20 22.70
C SER A 370 35.72 2.12 23.81
N LEU A 371 35.57 3.18 24.60
CA LEU A 371 34.51 3.30 25.60
C LEU A 371 33.11 3.22 24.97
N GLY A 372 32.90 3.92 23.85
CA GLY A 372 31.64 3.88 23.12
C GLY A 372 31.33 2.48 22.58
N CYS A 373 32.34 1.77 22.05
CA CYS A 373 32.20 0.37 21.64
C CYS A 373 31.83 -0.53 22.82
N ILE A 374 32.44 -0.35 23.99
CA ILE A 374 32.09 -1.11 25.20
C ILE A 374 30.64 -0.86 25.60
N MET A 375 30.21 0.41 25.67
CA MET A 375 28.83 0.77 26.04
C MET A 375 27.82 0.17 25.06
N LYS A 376 28.09 0.24 23.75
CA LYS A 376 27.23 -0.36 22.73
C LYS A 376 27.20 -1.88 22.76
N ASN A 377 28.30 -2.54 23.12
CA ASN A 377 28.25 -3.99 23.31
C ASN A 377 27.48 -4.36 24.60
N ILE A 378 27.64 -3.60 25.68
CA ILE A 378 26.86 -3.83 26.92
C ILE A 378 25.36 -3.66 26.67
N SER A 379 24.95 -2.72 25.81
CA SER A 379 23.52 -2.56 25.47
C SER A 379 22.90 -3.85 24.93
N ASN A 380 23.66 -4.68 24.20
CA ASN A 380 23.17 -5.93 23.63
C ASN A 380 22.73 -6.97 24.69
N LEU A 381 23.20 -6.84 25.94
CA LEU A 381 22.72 -7.68 27.05
C LEU A 381 21.22 -7.47 27.35
N TYR A 382 20.65 -6.35 26.90
CA TYR A 382 19.27 -5.94 27.15
C TYR A 382 18.36 -6.11 25.93
N ILE A 383 18.81 -6.78 24.86
CA ILE A 383 17.98 -7.08 23.68
C ILE A 383 16.77 -7.96 24.05
N MET A 384 16.96 -8.92 24.98
CA MET A 384 15.88 -9.77 25.47
C MET A 384 15.12 -9.05 26.59
N ILE A 385 14.15 -8.25 26.18
CA ILE A 385 13.34 -7.37 27.03
C ILE A 385 12.43 -8.20 27.92
N ASN A 386 12.65 -8.13 29.22
CA ASN A 386 11.73 -8.68 30.22
C ASN A 386 11.11 -7.57 31.07
N SER A 387 11.71 -6.37 31.06
CA SER A 387 11.30 -5.23 31.85
C SER A 387 11.41 -3.92 31.03
N ILE A 388 10.68 -2.89 31.45
CA ILE A 388 10.80 -1.55 30.85
C ILE A 388 12.21 -0.96 31.03
N ASN A 389 12.89 -1.34 32.11
CA ASN A 389 14.27 -0.93 32.39
C ASN A 389 15.24 -1.50 31.36
N ASP A 390 15.00 -2.73 30.87
CA ASP A 390 15.80 -3.32 29.80
C ASP A 390 15.70 -2.48 28.51
N CYS A 391 14.49 -2.03 28.15
CA CYS A 391 14.29 -1.11 27.02
C CYS A 391 15.09 0.19 27.18
N ILE A 392 15.02 0.79 28.37
CA ILE A 392 15.68 2.07 28.67
C ILE A 392 17.20 1.89 28.62
N LEU A 393 17.74 0.82 29.21
CA LEU A 393 19.18 0.55 29.23
C LEU A 393 19.72 0.18 27.84
N LEU A 394 19.02 -0.69 27.10
CA LEU A 394 19.34 -1.03 25.72
C LEU A 394 19.50 0.24 24.89
N PHE A 395 18.49 1.10 24.95
CA PHE A 395 18.46 2.32 24.19
C PHE A 395 19.54 3.31 24.64
N SER A 396 19.60 3.64 25.94
CA SER A 396 20.48 4.67 26.46
C SER A 396 21.96 4.33 26.25
N LEU A 397 22.34 3.08 26.49
CA LEU A 397 23.72 2.61 26.30
C LEU A 397 24.09 2.54 24.82
N SER A 398 23.16 2.14 23.94
CA SER A 398 23.38 2.15 22.49
C SER A 398 23.61 3.57 21.96
N SER A 399 22.73 4.52 22.28
CA SER A 399 22.83 5.91 21.81
C SER A 399 24.05 6.63 22.39
N LEU A 400 24.38 6.43 23.66
CA LEU A 400 25.60 6.99 24.26
C LEU A 400 26.86 6.37 23.64
N GLY A 401 26.84 5.05 23.42
CA GLY A 401 27.92 4.34 22.73
C GLY A 401 28.15 4.89 21.32
N PHE A 402 27.08 5.11 20.56
CA PHE A 402 27.11 5.77 19.26
C PHE A 402 27.77 7.15 19.35
N ILE A 403 27.27 8.04 20.20
CA ILE A 403 27.80 9.41 20.32
C ILE A 403 29.30 9.42 20.66
N LEU A 404 29.75 8.55 21.57
CA LEU A 404 31.15 8.44 21.98
C LEU A 404 32.08 7.93 20.87
N ILE A 405 31.56 7.10 19.94
CA ILE A 405 32.30 6.66 18.76
C ILE A 405 32.34 7.78 17.71
N TYR A 406 31.19 8.37 17.40
CA TYR A 406 31.05 9.23 16.21
C TYR A 406 31.60 10.63 16.39
N ILE A 407 31.40 11.30 17.53
CA ILE A 407 31.95 12.65 17.75
C ILE A 407 33.47 12.70 17.49
N PRO A 408 34.32 11.89 18.15
CA PRO A 408 35.76 11.96 17.91
C PRO A 408 36.15 11.56 16.48
N PHE A 409 35.40 10.65 15.86
CA PHE A 409 35.62 10.25 14.48
C PHE A 409 35.31 11.36 13.48
N THR A 410 34.12 11.97 13.57
CA THR A 410 33.71 13.06 12.68
C THR A 410 34.63 14.27 12.83
N ILE A 411 35.04 14.63 14.06
CA ILE A 411 35.99 15.74 14.29
C ILE A 411 37.32 15.45 13.58
N LYS A 412 37.83 14.21 13.68
CA LYS A 412 39.03 13.79 12.96
C LYS A 412 38.87 13.84 11.45
N ILE A 413 37.74 13.38 10.90
CA ILE A 413 37.43 13.47 9.47
C ILE A 413 37.41 14.93 9.02
N ILE A 414 36.71 15.82 9.73
CA ILE A 414 36.64 17.23 9.35
C ILE A 414 38.03 17.89 9.41
N GLY A 415 38.80 17.58 10.46
CA GLY A 415 40.18 18.04 10.59
C GLY A 415 41.05 17.56 9.42
N SER A 416 41.03 16.26 9.14
CA SER A 416 41.78 15.67 8.04
C SER A 416 41.36 16.21 6.68
N ALA A 417 40.05 16.36 6.41
CA ALA A 417 39.56 16.98 5.18
C ALA A 417 40.03 18.43 5.03
N ALA A 418 40.14 19.18 6.14
CA ALA A 418 40.63 20.55 6.12
C ALA A 418 42.11 20.63 5.70
N PHE A 419 42.94 19.71 6.16
CA PHE A 419 44.39 19.73 5.91
C PHE A 419 44.84 18.84 4.75
N SER A 420 43.96 17.96 4.26
CA SER A 420 44.24 17.08 3.12
C SER A 420 44.48 17.87 1.83
N LEU A 421 45.38 17.35 0.97
CA LEU A 421 45.79 17.96 -0.29
C LEU A 421 45.37 17.06 -1.45
N ASN A 422 44.53 17.55 -2.36
CA ASN A 422 44.07 16.74 -3.50
C ASN A 422 45.02 16.82 -4.70
N PHE A 423 45.91 17.81 -4.73
CA PHE A 423 46.80 18.10 -5.86
C PHE A 423 46.05 18.38 -7.17
N ASP A 424 44.84 18.94 -7.06
CA ASP A 424 44.01 19.35 -8.21
C ASP A 424 44.53 20.64 -8.88
N TYR A 425 45.76 21.07 -8.54
CA TYR A 425 46.37 22.36 -8.91
C TYR A 425 45.51 23.60 -8.61
N SER A 426 44.52 23.47 -7.73
CA SER A 426 43.68 24.60 -7.35
C SER A 426 44.44 25.58 -6.47
N ASP A 427 44.11 26.87 -6.56
CA ASP A 427 44.67 27.90 -5.66
C ASP A 427 44.53 27.51 -4.18
N LYS A 428 43.48 26.75 -3.83
CA LYS A 428 43.25 26.26 -2.47
C LYS A 428 44.31 25.26 -2.00
N ASP A 429 44.77 24.37 -2.86
CA ASP A 429 45.81 23.40 -2.50
C ASP A 429 47.17 24.07 -2.42
N TYR A 430 47.47 25.02 -3.32
CA TYR A 430 48.66 25.85 -3.23
C TYR A 430 48.70 26.67 -1.92
N LEU A 431 47.56 27.26 -1.55
CA LEU A 431 47.36 27.95 -0.26
C LEU A 431 47.63 27.03 0.93
N LYS A 432 47.10 25.81 0.93
CA LYS A 432 47.33 24.85 2.01
C LYS A 432 48.80 24.45 2.08
N ILE A 433 49.42 24.12 0.94
CA ILE A 433 50.80 23.66 0.85
C ILE A 433 51.79 24.69 1.40
N ILE A 434 51.62 25.97 1.04
CA ILE A 434 52.53 27.04 1.49
C ILE A 434 52.34 27.41 2.97
N ASN A 435 51.15 27.18 3.52
CA ASN A 435 50.90 27.39 4.95
C ASN A 435 51.34 26.20 5.81
N ILE A 436 51.38 24.99 5.26
CA ILE A 436 51.81 23.77 5.96
C ILE A 436 53.33 23.59 5.86
N PHE A 437 53.89 23.80 4.68
CA PHE A 437 55.32 23.60 4.38
C PHE A 437 56.02 24.92 4.16
N THR A 438 57.35 24.93 4.33
CA THR A 438 58.15 26.11 3.93
C THR A 438 57.93 26.40 2.44
N LEU A 439 57.95 27.68 2.06
CA LEU A 439 57.76 28.14 0.67
C LEU A 439 58.60 27.34 -0.34
N LYS A 440 59.83 26.97 0.03
CA LYS A 440 60.73 26.16 -0.79
C LYS A 440 60.20 24.74 -1.00
N ILE A 441 59.84 24.05 0.08
CA ILE A 441 59.28 22.68 0.02
C ILE A 441 57.93 22.70 -0.69
N GLY A 442 57.08 23.68 -0.39
CA GLY A 442 55.77 23.80 -1.00
C GLY A 442 55.81 24.01 -2.51
N LYS A 443 56.73 24.85 -3.01
CA LYS A 443 56.96 25.00 -4.46
C LYS A 443 57.49 23.72 -5.10
N ILE A 444 58.42 23.02 -4.45
CA ILE A 444 58.97 21.75 -4.95
C ILE A 444 57.85 20.69 -5.05
N LEU A 445 57.06 20.51 -3.98
CA LEU A 445 55.95 19.55 -3.96
C LEU A 445 54.89 19.90 -5.01
N PHE A 446 54.54 21.17 -5.17
CA PHE A 446 53.52 21.59 -6.15
C PHE A 446 54.00 21.51 -7.60
N LEU A 447 55.27 21.80 -7.89
CA LEU A 447 55.83 21.82 -9.25
C LEU A 447 56.32 20.45 -9.73
N SER A 448 56.87 19.62 -8.84
CA SER A 448 57.33 18.26 -9.19
C SER A 448 56.20 17.37 -9.70
N GLU A 449 54.97 17.61 -9.24
CA GLU A 449 53.81 16.84 -9.70
C GLU A 449 53.29 17.31 -11.07
N LYS A 450 53.41 18.61 -11.38
CA LYS A 450 52.97 19.17 -12.68
C LYS A 450 53.79 18.64 -13.85
N THR A 451 55.06 18.32 -13.61
CA THR A 451 55.99 17.84 -14.63
C THR A 451 55.81 16.37 -14.95
N THR A 452 55.25 15.57 -14.04
CA THR A 452 55.04 14.12 -14.27
C THR A 452 53.75 13.79 -15.04
N SER A 453 52.79 14.71 -15.14
CA SER A 453 51.49 14.45 -15.79
C SER A 453 51.35 14.96 -17.24
N SER A 454 52.30 15.74 -17.76
CA SER A 454 52.19 16.37 -19.09
C SER A 454 53.39 16.16 -20.02
N VAL A 455 54.44 15.47 -19.55
CA VAL A 455 55.63 15.20 -20.36
C VAL A 455 55.54 13.78 -20.91
N ASN A 456 54.72 13.60 -21.95
CA ASN A 456 54.84 12.48 -22.88
C ASN A 456 55.99 12.81 -23.87
N VAL A 457 57.17 13.08 -23.32
CA VAL A 457 58.39 13.27 -24.12
C VAL A 457 58.92 11.88 -24.42
N LYS A 458 58.55 11.39 -25.61
CA LYS A 458 59.48 10.59 -26.41
C LYS A 458 60.73 11.45 -26.67
N ASN A 459 61.63 11.46 -25.71
CA ASN A 459 63.06 11.63 -25.96
C ASN A 459 63.74 10.59 -25.08
N ASP A 460 64.03 9.46 -25.71
CA ASP A 460 65.27 8.77 -25.44
C ASP A 460 66.42 9.81 -25.48
N PHE A 461 67.39 9.64 -24.59
CA PHE A 461 68.77 10.13 -24.75
C PHE A 461 69.29 11.41 -24.07
N PHE A 462 68.72 11.95 -22.97
CA PHE A 462 69.45 12.98 -22.20
C PHE A 462 69.24 13.02 -20.66
N ILE A 463 69.01 11.85 -20.03
CA ILE A 463 69.15 11.70 -18.56
C ILE A 463 70.16 10.58 -18.27
N SER A 464 71.43 10.84 -18.62
CA SER A 464 72.56 10.06 -18.12
C SER A 464 73.74 10.97 -17.74
N LYS A 465 73.48 12.25 -17.45
CA LYS A 465 74.55 13.20 -17.12
C LYS A 465 74.18 14.32 -16.14
N ILE A 466 73.22 14.04 -15.25
CA ILE A 466 72.97 14.88 -14.07
C ILE A 466 72.93 13.96 -12.83
N ASP A 467 73.95 13.11 -12.69
CA ASP A 467 74.15 12.24 -11.52
C ASP A 467 75.62 12.17 -11.11
N ALA A 468 76.40 13.22 -11.36
CA ALA A 468 77.83 13.20 -11.02
C ALA A 468 78.43 14.52 -10.53
N ASP A 469 77.64 15.46 -10.00
CA ASP A 469 78.21 16.70 -9.44
C ASP A 469 77.41 17.32 -8.27
N PHE A 470 76.57 16.53 -7.59
CA PHE A 470 75.87 16.97 -6.37
C PHE A 470 76.42 16.35 -5.08
N ASP A 471 77.60 15.72 -5.17
CA ASP A 471 78.39 15.38 -3.99
C ASP A 471 79.56 16.36 -3.86
N GLN A 472 79.68 16.93 -2.66
CA GLN A 472 80.74 17.84 -2.20
C GLN A 472 80.63 19.33 -2.56
N GLN A 473 79.55 19.98 -2.12
CA GLN A 473 79.75 21.28 -1.46
C GLN A 473 79.07 21.29 -0.08
N SER A 474 79.92 21.16 0.93
CA SER A 474 79.60 21.40 2.33
C SER A 474 79.10 22.83 2.54
N PHE A 475 77.79 23.02 2.48
CA PHE A 475 77.16 24.24 2.96
C PHE A 475 77.13 24.21 4.49
N LYS A 476 78.22 24.71 5.11
CA LYS A 476 78.20 25.16 6.51
C LYS A 476 77.19 26.30 6.63
N LEU A 477 75.96 25.96 7.01
CA LEU A 477 74.89 26.92 7.30
C LEU A 477 75.11 27.53 8.69
N ASN A 478 76.13 28.36 8.83
CA ASN A 478 76.20 29.35 9.91
C ASN A 478 75.54 30.64 9.41
N LYS A 479 74.22 30.74 9.55
CA LYS A 479 73.55 32.03 9.71
C LYS A 479 72.15 31.84 10.27
N SER A 480 71.94 32.42 11.43
CA SER A 480 70.63 32.77 11.98
C SER A 480 69.83 33.53 10.93
N TYR A 481 68.87 32.86 10.30
CA TYR A 481 67.79 33.56 9.61
C TYR A 481 66.86 34.08 10.70
N SER A 482 67.13 35.32 11.14
CA SER A 482 66.08 36.18 11.64
C SER A 482 65.02 36.26 10.54
N MET A 483 63.78 36.02 10.96
CA MET A 483 62.56 36.05 10.17
C MET A 483 62.29 37.49 9.74
N GLU A 484 63.16 38.06 8.91
CA GLU A 484 62.98 39.37 8.32
C GLU A 484 62.04 39.26 7.13
N SER A 485 61.15 40.25 7.10
CA SER A 485 60.08 40.56 6.15
C SER A 485 60.25 39.99 4.74
N CYS A 486 59.11 39.66 4.12
CA CYS A 486 58.92 39.25 2.73
C CYS A 486 59.50 40.26 1.71
N SER A 487 60.81 40.47 1.74
CA SER A 487 61.59 41.13 0.71
C SER A 487 61.90 40.04 -0.31
N ASN A 488 61.23 40.16 -1.46
CA ASN A 488 61.31 39.23 -2.57
C ASN A 488 62.77 38.85 -2.85
N PRO A 489 63.16 37.56 -2.75
CA PRO A 489 64.29 37.11 -3.54
C PRO A 489 63.82 37.18 -4.99
N ILE A 490 64.20 38.27 -5.66
CA ILE A 490 64.17 38.38 -7.12
C ILE A 490 65.13 37.30 -7.61
N TYR A 491 64.61 36.10 -7.84
CA TYR A 491 65.21 35.19 -8.79
C TYR A 491 64.84 35.74 -10.16
N ASP A 492 65.80 36.41 -10.80
CA ASP A 492 65.75 36.73 -12.23
C ASP A 492 65.70 35.42 -13.02
N ILE A 493 64.48 34.93 -13.27
CA ILE A 493 64.22 33.96 -14.32
C ILE A 493 64.20 34.75 -15.63
N ASN A 494 65.39 35.11 -16.12
CA ASN A 494 65.62 35.71 -17.43
C ASN A 494 65.69 34.66 -18.54
N LEU A 495 64.78 33.68 -18.55
CA LEU A 495 64.62 32.75 -19.66
C LEU A 495 63.14 32.35 -19.81
N ILE A 496 62.37 33.26 -20.39
CA ILE A 496 61.52 33.07 -21.58
C ILE A 496 60.85 34.43 -21.77
N ASN A 497 61.49 35.24 -22.61
CA ASN A 497 60.90 36.44 -23.17
C ASN A 497 59.83 36.00 -24.18
N GLU A 498 58.56 36.05 -23.80
CA GLU A 498 57.51 36.36 -24.76
C GLU A 498 56.54 37.37 -24.18
N LYS A 499 56.43 38.47 -24.93
CA LYS A 499 55.68 39.68 -24.64
C LYS A 499 54.21 39.34 -24.37
N ASN A 500 53.81 39.36 -23.10
CA ASN A 500 52.45 39.72 -22.73
C ASN A 500 52.50 40.73 -21.58
N ASN A 501 52.40 41.99 -21.98
CA ASN A 501 52.28 43.12 -21.07
C ASN A 501 50.99 43.03 -20.25
N ASN A 502 51.11 43.40 -18.98
CA ASN A 502 50.08 43.90 -18.08
C ASN A 502 49.14 42.88 -17.41
N LYS A 503 49.68 42.23 -16.37
CA LYS A 503 49.22 42.37 -14.97
C LYS A 503 50.19 41.60 -14.05
N LYS A 504 51.27 42.24 -13.61
CA LYS A 504 52.00 41.77 -12.40
C LYS A 504 51.06 42.02 -11.22
N GLN A 505 50.21 41.05 -10.91
CA GLN A 505 49.48 41.05 -9.65
C GLN A 505 50.53 40.84 -8.54
N ASN A 506 50.90 41.91 -7.85
CA ASN A 506 51.56 41.83 -6.56
C ASN A 506 50.60 41.15 -5.60
N TYR A 507 50.74 39.83 -5.42
CA TYR A 507 50.04 39.11 -4.37
C TYR A 507 50.68 39.48 -3.03
N ASN A 508 50.08 40.42 -2.30
CA ASN A 508 50.49 40.76 -0.95
C ASN A 508 50.39 39.54 -0.02
N CYS A 509 51.48 39.18 0.65
CA CYS A 509 51.52 38.11 1.65
C CYS A 509 50.48 38.27 2.77
N GLU A 510 50.11 39.50 3.13
CA GLU A 510 49.05 39.76 4.12
C GLU A 510 47.68 39.20 3.71
N ASN A 511 47.39 39.14 2.41
CA ASN A 511 46.13 38.55 1.93
C ASN A 511 46.11 37.03 2.09
N PHE A 512 47.26 36.36 2.08
CA PHE A 512 47.36 34.90 2.21
C PHE A 512 47.02 34.41 3.62
N ASP A 513 47.58 35.06 4.65
CA ASP A 513 47.29 34.75 6.05
C ASP A 513 45.81 34.96 6.38
N GLN A 514 45.21 36.03 5.84
CA GLN A 514 43.78 36.30 6.02
C GLN A 514 42.90 35.23 5.35
N LEU A 515 43.27 34.77 4.15
CA LEU A 515 42.57 33.69 3.45
C LEU A 515 42.68 32.35 4.21
N PHE A 516 43.86 32.03 4.73
CA PHE A 516 44.05 30.81 5.53
C PHE A 516 43.29 30.88 6.86
N LYS A 517 43.35 31.99 7.59
CA LYS A 517 42.54 32.22 8.81
C LYS A 517 41.05 32.07 8.52
N LYS A 518 40.56 32.64 7.41
CA LYS A 518 39.16 32.48 6.97
C LYS A 518 38.81 31.01 6.68
N TYR A 519 39.72 30.27 6.07
CA TYR A 519 39.56 28.84 5.79
C TYR A 519 39.50 28.01 7.08
N ILE A 520 40.43 28.21 8.02
CA ILE A 520 40.45 27.54 9.32
C ILE A 520 39.19 27.86 10.12
N ARG A 521 38.79 29.14 10.18
CA ARG A 521 37.55 29.56 10.85
C ARG A 521 36.33 28.84 10.28
N LYS A 522 36.26 28.66 8.96
CA LYS A 522 35.16 27.92 8.31
C LYS A 522 35.11 26.45 8.76
N ASN A 523 36.25 25.77 8.87
CA ASN A 523 36.29 24.38 9.33
C ASN A 523 36.02 24.25 10.83
N TYR A 524 36.47 25.22 11.64
CA TYR A 524 36.14 25.27 13.06
C TYR A 524 34.63 25.47 13.29
N ILE A 525 33.98 26.36 12.53
CA ILE A 525 32.52 26.52 12.55
C ILE A 525 31.83 25.21 12.18
N LYS A 526 32.32 24.46 11.18
CA LYS A 526 31.76 23.14 10.85
C LYS A 526 31.87 22.16 12.02
N MET A 527 33.03 22.08 12.69
CA MET A 527 33.20 21.23 13.87
C MET A 527 32.21 21.58 14.98
N ILE A 528 32.02 22.88 15.27
CA ILE A 528 31.03 23.33 16.26
C ILE A 528 29.62 22.91 15.84
N ILE A 529 29.24 23.14 14.58
CA ILE A 529 27.92 22.75 14.07
C ILE A 529 27.70 21.24 14.25
N THR A 530 28.70 20.42 13.90
CA THR A 530 28.62 18.96 14.08
C THR A 530 28.43 18.58 15.55
N VAL A 531 29.22 19.14 16.48
CA VAL A 531 29.06 18.87 17.92
C VAL A 531 27.68 19.30 18.41
N SER A 532 27.18 20.47 17.99
CA SER A 532 25.84 20.94 18.31
C SER A 532 24.74 19.99 17.81
N LEU A 533 24.90 19.41 16.61
CA LEU A 533 23.97 18.39 16.10
C LEU A 533 23.94 17.14 16.97
N PHE A 534 25.09 16.68 17.48
CA PHE A 534 25.15 15.55 18.42
C PHE A 534 24.53 15.88 19.78
N ILE A 535 24.63 17.13 20.27
CA ILE A 535 23.93 17.57 21.49
C ILE A 535 22.42 17.54 21.30
N VAL A 536 21.92 18.00 20.14
CA VAL A 536 20.50 17.90 19.80
C VAL A 536 20.06 16.43 19.72
N PHE A 537 20.86 15.57 19.09
CA PHE A 537 20.61 14.13 19.06
C PHE A 537 20.54 13.55 20.48
N LEU A 538 21.47 13.89 21.37
CA LEU A 538 21.44 13.45 22.78
C LEU A 538 20.16 13.93 23.50
N ALA A 539 19.75 15.18 23.30
CA ALA A 539 18.52 15.70 23.88
C ALA A 539 17.28 14.92 23.42
N ILE A 540 17.20 14.57 22.13
CA ILE A 540 16.13 13.71 21.59
C ILE A 540 16.14 12.33 22.27
N ASN A 541 17.31 11.72 22.46
CA ASN A 541 17.45 10.45 23.17
C ASN A 541 16.97 10.55 24.63
N ILE A 542 17.35 11.61 25.34
CA ILE A 542 16.91 11.83 26.74
C ILE A 542 15.38 11.99 26.81
N ILE A 543 14.80 12.81 25.94
CA ILE A 543 13.34 12.99 25.85
C ILE A 543 12.65 11.64 25.60
N TYR A 544 13.23 10.80 24.74
CA TYR A 544 12.69 9.47 24.45
C TYR A 544 12.71 8.55 25.68
N VAL A 545 13.82 8.50 26.42
CA VAL A 545 13.94 7.72 27.67
C VAL A 545 12.87 8.12 28.67
N PHE A 546 12.70 9.42 28.93
CA PHE A 546 11.63 9.90 29.82
C PHE A 546 10.24 9.51 29.31
N SER A 547 10.05 9.52 27.99
CA SER A 547 8.76 9.17 27.38
C SER A 547 8.41 7.67 27.42
N ILE A 548 9.40 6.80 27.65
CA ILE A 548 9.20 5.36 27.83
C ILE A 548 9.01 4.99 29.30
N ALA A 549 9.69 5.68 30.22
CA ALA A 549 9.76 5.31 31.63
C ALA A 549 8.39 5.15 32.30
N GLU A 550 7.37 5.87 31.82
CA GLU A 550 6.00 5.81 32.36
C GLU A 550 5.12 4.73 31.73
N LYS A 551 5.61 3.99 30.72
CA LYS A 551 4.79 3.05 29.94
C LYS A 551 5.01 1.60 30.36
N SER A 552 3.92 0.83 30.35
CA SER A 552 3.99 -0.62 30.44
C SER A 552 4.53 -1.24 29.16
N ILE A 553 5.11 -2.43 29.29
CA ILE A 553 5.53 -3.26 28.17
C ILE A 553 4.27 -3.71 27.41
N ILE A 554 4.38 -3.79 26.09
CA ILE A 554 3.29 -4.23 25.23
C ILE A 554 3.49 -5.72 24.95
N ASP A 555 2.47 -6.53 25.22
CA ASP A 555 2.48 -7.93 24.82
C ASP A 555 2.05 -8.02 23.34
N THR A 556 2.85 -8.70 22.52
CA THR A 556 2.56 -8.94 21.11
C THR A 556 2.47 -10.43 20.83
N GLU A 557 1.43 -10.83 20.10
CA GLU A 557 1.25 -12.21 19.63
C GLU A 557 2.18 -12.47 18.44
N MET A 558 2.90 -13.59 18.50
CA MET A 558 3.75 -14.13 17.43
C MET A 558 2.92 -14.99 16.50
N THR A 559 3.41 -15.32 15.31
CA THR A 559 2.69 -16.19 14.35
C THR A 559 2.60 -17.65 14.76
N ASN A 560 3.51 -18.11 15.62
CA ASN A 560 3.32 -19.36 16.32
C ASN A 560 2.20 -19.28 17.39
N GLY A 561 1.51 -18.15 17.56
CA GLY A 561 0.45 -17.90 18.51
C GLY A 561 0.93 -17.52 19.92
N LEU A 562 2.21 -17.68 20.26
CA LEU A 562 2.74 -17.33 21.59
C LEU A 562 2.90 -15.83 21.76
N PHE A 563 3.00 -15.37 23.01
CA PHE A 563 3.22 -13.95 23.31
C PHE A 563 4.70 -13.63 23.55
N ALA A 564 5.12 -12.43 23.15
CA ALA A 564 6.42 -11.85 23.45
C ALA A 564 6.27 -10.41 23.95
N TYR A 565 7.24 -9.98 24.76
CA TYR A 565 7.32 -8.60 25.25
C TYR A 565 7.94 -7.69 24.21
N LYS A 566 7.32 -6.54 23.99
CA LYS A 566 7.79 -5.51 23.05
C LYS A 566 7.92 -4.15 23.73
N CYS A 567 9.03 -3.46 23.47
CA CYS A 567 9.21 -2.09 23.96
C CYS A 567 8.14 -1.15 23.37
N PRO A 568 7.60 -0.23 24.17
CA PRO A 568 6.66 0.76 23.66
C PRO A 568 7.35 1.73 22.68
N LYS A 569 6.60 2.22 21.69
CA LYS A 569 7.05 3.22 20.70
C LYS A 569 8.24 2.80 19.81
N GLU A 570 8.19 1.60 19.24
CA GLU A 570 9.18 1.11 18.25
C GLU A 570 9.46 2.09 17.09
N LYS A 571 8.45 2.85 16.64
CA LYS A 571 8.63 3.86 15.58
C LYS A 571 9.70 4.91 15.93
N MET A 572 9.87 5.23 17.21
CA MET A 572 10.90 6.18 17.65
C MET A 572 12.30 5.54 17.63
N PHE A 573 12.43 4.25 17.96
CA PHE A 573 13.69 3.51 17.74
C PHE A 573 14.11 3.58 16.28
N LEU A 574 13.18 3.28 15.36
CA LEU A 574 13.44 3.37 13.93
C LEU A 574 13.88 4.78 13.51
N PHE A 575 13.18 5.81 13.97
CA PHE A 575 13.57 7.20 13.69
C PHE A 575 15.00 7.52 14.15
N ILE A 576 15.38 7.03 15.33
CA ILE A 576 16.71 7.26 15.89
C ILE A 576 17.77 6.48 15.10
N TYR A 577 17.50 5.23 14.71
CA TYR A 577 18.39 4.49 13.81
C TYR A 577 18.54 5.15 12.44
N VAL A 578 17.48 5.75 11.91
CA VAL A 578 17.55 6.55 10.68
C VAL A 578 18.42 7.79 10.87
N LEU A 579 18.29 8.49 12.01
CA LEU A 579 19.17 9.61 12.34
C LEU A 579 20.64 9.18 12.47
N GLU A 580 20.90 8.07 13.16
CA GLU A 580 22.23 7.46 13.25
C GLU A 580 22.77 7.14 11.85
N PHE A 581 21.96 6.55 10.98
CA PHE A 581 22.30 6.24 9.59
C PHE A 581 22.59 7.50 8.75
N ILE A 582 21.84 8.59 8.94
CA ILE A 582 22.10 9.86 8.23
C ILE A 582 23.42 10.49 8.66
N LEU A 583 23.70 10.51 9.98
CA LEU A 583 24.99 10.99 10.51
C LEU A 583 26.14 10.14 9.98
N LEU A 584 25.90 8.84 9.84
CA LEU A 584 26.84 7.91 9.24
C LEU A 584 27.11 8.17 7.77
N MET A 585 26.07 8.37 6.97
CA MET A 585 26.20 8.73 5.57
C MET A 585 26.95 10.04 5.39
N TYR A 586 26.76 11.01 6.30
CA TYR A 586 27.54 12.24 6.30
C TYR A 586 29.05 12.00 6.48
N ASP A 587 29.43 11.10 7.40
CA ASP A 587 30.84 10.73 7.61
C ASP A 587 31.42 9.99 6.40
N ILE A 588 30.66 9.08 5.79
CA ILE A 588 31.07 8.37 4.56
C ILE A 588 31.32 9.36 3.41
N LEU A 589 30.38 10.27 3.16
CA LEU A 589 30.51 11.28 2.10
C LEU A 589 31.67 12.25 2.37
N SER A 590 31.93 12.54 3.64
CA SER A 590 33.07 13.35 4.05
C SER A 590 34.38 12.59 3.88
N PHE A 591 34.39 11.29 4.15
CA PHE A 591 35.54 10.41 3.96
C PHE A 591 35.88 10.21 2.49
N GLN A 592 34.92 10.11 1.58
CA GLN A 592 35.16 10.03 0.13
C GLN A 592 36.00 11.21 -0.39
N LYS A 593 35.89 12.39 0.23
CA LYS A 593 36.73 13.55 -0.12
C LYS A 593 38.16 13.38 0.35
N ILE A 594 38.34 12.65 1.45
CA ILE A 594 39.64 12.40 2.06
C ILE A 594 40.35 11.27 1.31
N ILE A 595 39.69 10.19 0.91
CA ILE A 595 40.35 8.98 0.39
C ILE A 595 41.24 9.23 -0.84
N ASN A 596 40.89 10.22 -1.66
CA ASN A 596 41.62 10.60 -2.87
C ASN A 596 42.72 11.64 -2.59
N ALA A 597 42.76 12.21 -1.39
CA ALA A 597 43.75 13.18 -1.03
C ALA A 597 45.10 12.52 -0.75
N ARG A 598 46.18 13.24 -1.03
CA ARG A 598 47.55 12.86 -0.67
C ARG A 598 47.92 13.52 0.66
N TYR A 599 48.86 12.91 1.39
CA TYR A 599 49.28 13.33 2.73
C TYR A 599 48.14 13.39 3.77
N ILE A 600 47.19 12.45 3.68
CA ILE A 600 46.24 12.19 4.77
C ILE A 600 46.98 11.50 5.91
N TYR A 601 46.59 11.78 7.15
CA TYR A 601 46.98 10.94 8.28
C TYR A 601 46.51 9.50 8.05
N LEU A 602 47.46 8.55 8.08
CA LEU A 602 47.22 7.12 7.85
C LEU A 602 46.11 6.56 8.76
N ASP A 603 45.99 7.08 9.99
CA ASP A 603 44.93 6.70 10.91
C ASP A 603 43.54 7.04 10.42
N CYS A 604 43.33 8.18 9.80
CA CYS A 604 42.02 8.56 9.28
C CYS A 604 41.58 7.58 8.19
N LYS A 605 42.51 7.11 7.35
CA LYS A 605 42.21 6.07 6.37
C LYS A 605 41.85 4.74 7.04
N VAL A 606 42.61 4.31 8.05
CA VAL A 606 42.35 3.06 8.79
C VAL A 606 41.03 3.13 9.58
N ILE A 607 40.83 4.19 10.36
CA ILE A 607 39.62 4.39 11.16
C ILE A 607 38.41 4.47 10.23
N SER A 608 38.48 5.16 9.10
CA SER A 608 37.35 5.21 8.17
C SER A 608 37.04 3.88 7.49
N ILE A 609 38.04 3.06 7.18
CA ILE A 609 37.80 1.68 6.68
C ILE A 609 37.13 0.83 7.76
N ILE A 610 37.59 0.92 9.01
CA ILE A 610 36.99 0.19 10.15
C ILE A 610 35.55 0.68 10.38
N SER A 611 35.32 1.99 10.33
CA SER A 611 33.98 2.58 10.45
C SER A 611 33.06 2.13 9.31
N LEU A 612 33.55 2.03 8.07
CA LEU A 612 32.76 1.46 6.96
C LEU A 612 32.35 0.01 7.23
N GLY A 613 33.28 -0.82 7.74
CA GLY A 613 32.97 -2.18 8.17
C GLY A 613 31.93 -2.21 9.30
N TRP A 614 32.09 -1.33 10.29
CA TRP A 614 31.14 -1.19 11.40
C TRP A 614 29.74 -0.78 10.93
N ILE A 615 29.65 0.16 10.00
CA ILE A 615 28.38 0.65 9.43
C ILE A 615 27.61 -0.47 8.75
N VAL A 616 28.31 -1.32 7.99
CA VAL A 616 27.69 -2.49 7.35
C VAL A 616 27.24 -3.51 8.39
N LEU A 617 28.06 -3.76 9.42
CA LEU A 617 27.84 -4.83 10.38
C LEU A 617 26.90 -4.50 11.54
N ASP A 618 26.66 -3.23 11.88
CA ASP A 618 25.89 -2.86 13.08
C ASP A 618 24.55 -2.20 12.72
N PRO A 619 24.46 -0.92 12.28
CA PRO A 619 23.18 -0.34 11.88
C PRO A 619 22.57 -1.04 10.65
N GLY A 620 23.39 -1.46 9.69
CA GLY A 620 22.92 -2.24 8.53
C GLY A 620 22.28 -3.56 8.94
N ILE A 621 22.97 -4.35 9.77
CA ILE A 621 22.43 -5.60 10.32
C ILE A 621 21.25 -5.34 11.24
N ASN A 622 21.22 -4.26 12.03
CA ASN A 622 20.08 -3.95 12.90
C ASN A 622 18.84 -3.54 12.10
N VAL A 623 18.97 -2.79 11.00
CA VAL A 623 17.85 -2.49 10.09
C VAL A 623 17.33 -3.79 9.46
N ILE A 624 18.22 -4.66 8.99
CA ILE A 624 17.87 -5.98 8.44
C ILE A 624 17.27 -6.89 9.53
N ASN A 625 17.79 -6.85 10.75
CA ASN A 625 17.33 -7.65 11.88
C ASN A 625 15.99 -7.18 12.42
N ILE A 626 15.62 -5.91 12.26
CA ILE A 626 14.25 -5.45 12.55
C ILE A 626 13.28 -6.11 11.56
N GLU A 627 13.65 -6.19 10.27
CA GLU A 627 12.85 -6.96 9.30
C GLU A 627 12.88 -8.47 9.58
N ILE A 628 14.03 -9.05 9.94
CA ILE A 628 14.13 -10.49 10.26
C ILE A 628 13.40 -10.81 11.57
N SER A 629 13.43 -9.94 12.57
CA SER A 629 12.64 -10.10 13.80
C SER A 629 11.16 -9.96 13.50
N TYR A 630 10.77 -9.09 12.56
CA TYR A 630 9.42 -9.08 12.00
C TYR A 630 9.09 -10.39 11.26
N ILE A 631 10.04 -10.95 10.52
CA ILE A 631 9.89 -12.23 9.80
C ILE A 631 9.82 -13.42 10.76
N ILE A 632 10.56 -13.43 11.86
CA ILE A 632 10.51 -14.46 12.91
C ILE A 632 9.29 -14.26 13.82
N ILE A 633 8.76 -13.04 13.92
CA ILE A 633 7.44 -12.80 14.51
C ILE A 633 6.35 -13.22 13.50
N LEU A 634 6.61 -13.17 12.19
CA LEU A 634 5.71 -13.58 11.08
C LEU A 634 5.84 -15.07 10.65
N LEU A 635 6.82 -15.81 11.15
CA LEU A 635 7.05 -17.25 10.95
C LEU A 635 6.94 -18.01 12.28
#